data_AF-A0A6A4E8K6-F1
#
_entry.id   AF-A0A6A4E8K6-F1
#
_cell.length_a   1.000
_cell.length_b   1.000
_cell.length_c   1.000
_cell.angle_alpha   90.00
_cell.angle_beta   90.00
_cell.angle_gamma   90.00
#
_symmetry.space_group_name_H-M   'P 1'
#
loop_
_entity.id
_entity.type
_entity.pdbx_description
1 polymer ?
#
loop_
_entity_poly.entity_id
_entity_poly.type
_entity_poly.pdbx_seq_one_letter_code
_entity_poly.pdbx_strand_id
1 'polypeptide(L)'
;MERKWFLLVGEDGKALTAADAVSVDIEDVVALRDAVKKKFEDSLLAGIAASDLTVLANRSAFDAEQKPLKSSSAVHEFGKDVSNALIVQVPTQRRARCLD
;
A
#
# COMPACT_ATOMS: atom_id res chain seq x y z
N MET A 1 9.35 12.41 10.69
CA MET A 1 7.98 12.49 10.12
C MET A 1 7.96 13.16 8.76
N GLU A 2 7.82 12.36 7.71
CA GLU A 2 7.59 12.84 6.34
C GLU A 2 6.22 12.38 5.85
N ARG A 3 5.54 13.21 5.06
CA ARG A 3 4.25 12.87 4.47
C ARG A 3 4.48 12.11 3.18
N LYS A 4 3.94 10.90 3.10
CA LYS A 4 4.01 10.03 1.93
C LYS A 4 2.62 9.79 1.36
N TRP A 5 2.46 10.15 0.09
CA TRP A 5 1.25 9.89 -0.67
C TRP A 5 1.22 8.44 -1.13
N PHE A 6 0.07 7.79 -0.96
CA PHE A 6 -0.18 6.43 -1.39
C PHE A 6 -1.61 6.29 -1.92
N LEU A 7 -1.83 5.27 -2.74
CA LEU A 7 -3.12 4.89 -3.29
C LEU A 7 -3.35 3.41 -3.02
N LEU A 8 -4.46 3.09 -2.37
CA LEU A 8 -4.86 1.71 -2.16
C LEU A 8 -5.54 1.19 -3.43
N VAL A 9 -5.03 0.13 -4.02
CA VAL A 9 -5.62 -0.55 -5.17
C VAL A 9 -5.98 -1.99 -4.81
N GLY A 10 -7.04 -2.51 -5.40
CA GLY A 10 -7.37 -3.92 -5.30
C GLY A 10 -6.52 -4.76 -6.25
N GLU A 11 -6.68 -6.07 -6.16
CA GLU A 11 -6.09 -7.03 -7.10
C GLU A 11 -6.50 -6.72 -8.56
N ASP A 12 -7.76 -6.32 -8.79
CA ASP A 12 -8.28 -5.87 -10.08
C ASP A 12 -7.65 -4.56 -10.62
N GLY A 13 -6.68 -3.97 -9.91
CA GLY A 13 -6.05 -2.71 -10.27
C GLY A 13 -6.96 -1.48 -10.12
N LYS A 14 -8.17 -1.66 -9.58
CA LYS A 14 -9.10 -0.59 -9.25
C LYS A 14 -8.68 0.08 -7.95
N ALA A 15 -8.67 1.41 -7.92
CA ALA A 15 -8.45 2.15 -6.68
C ALA A 15 -9.60 1.84 -5.69
N LEU A 16 -9.26 1.31 -4.52
CA LEU A 16 -10.18 1.04 -3.42
C LEU A 16 -10.50 2.31 -2.65
N THR A 17 -9.53 3.23 -2.57
CA THR A 17 -9.67 4.53 -1.93
C THR A 17 -9.02 5.62 -2.77
N ALA A 18 -9.28 6.89 -2.43
CA ALA A 18 -8.61 8.02 -3.03
C ALA A 18 -7.13 8.07 -2.60
N ALA A 19 -6.30 8.77 -3.38
CA ALA A 19 -4.92 9.01 -2.99
C ALA A 19 -4.88 9.80 -1.68
N ASP A 20 -4.13 9.29 -0.71
CA ASP A 20 -4.10 9.81 0.65
C ASP A 20 -2.65 9.88 1.14
N ALA A 21 -2.39 10.67 2.19
CA ALA A 21 -1.05 10.86 2.72
C ALA A 21 -0.95 10.34 4.16
N VAL A 22 0.06 9.52 4.43
CA VAL A 22 0.41 9.09 5.79
C VAL A 22 1.73 9.72 6.21
N SER A 23 1.83 10.06 7.48
CA SER A 23 3.10 10.47 8.10
C SER A 23 3.88 9.23 8.49
N VAL A 24 5.05 9.02 7.88
CA VAL A 24 5.99 7.96 8.24
C VAL A 24 7.21 8.57 8.91
N ASP A 25 7.72 7.90 9.94
CA ASP A 25 8.95 8.35 10.61
C ASP A 25 10.21 7.78 9.97
N ILE A 26 10.08 6.56 9.45
CA ILE A 26 11.11 5.87 8.68
C ILE A 26 10.60 5.76 7.24
N GLU A 27 11.39 6.22 6.28
CA GLU A 27 11.04 6.19 4.85
C GLU A 27 11.26 4.82 4.22
N ASP A 28 10.69 3.78 4.83
CA ASP A 28 10.75 2.39 4.36
C ASP A 28 9.36 1.85 4.02
N VAL A 29 9.32 0.87 3.11
CA VAL A 29 8.08 0.17 2.73
C VAL A 29 7.38 -0.44 3.95
N VAL A 30 8.12 -0.98 4.93
CA VAL A 30 7.53 -1.54 6.16
C VAL A 30 6.78 -0.49 6.97
N ALA A 31 7.41 0.66 7.22
CA ALA A 31 6.81 1.75 8.00
C ALA A 31 5.60 2.34 7.29
N LEU A 32 5.65 2.45 5.95
CA LEU A 32 4.49 2.85 5.15
C LEU A 32 3.33 1.86 5.31
N ARG A 33 3.59 0.56 5.18
CA ARG A 33 2.55 -0.48 5.31
C ARG A 33 1.94 -0.50 6.70
N ASP A 34 2.75 -0.31 7.74
CA ASP A 34 2.26 -0.23 9.12
C ASP A 34 1.35 1.00 9.32
N ALA A 35 1.78 2.17 8.83
CA ALA A 35 0.99 3.39 8.90
C ALA A 35 -0.34 3.27 8.12
N VAL A 36 -0.29 2.71 6.91
CA VAL A 36 -1.48 2.47 6.08
C VAL A 36 -2.40 1.45 6.74
N LYS A 37 -1.86 0.32 7.24
CA LYS A 37 -2.64 -0.66 8.01
C LYS A 37 -3.33 0.00 9.18
N LYS A 38 -2.60 0.74 10.01
CA LYS A 38 -3.16 1.44 11.17
C LYS A 38 -4.28 2.42 10.81
N LYS A 39 -4.21 3.02 9.61
CA LYS A 39 -5.26 3.91 9.11
C LYS A 39 -6.53 3.18 8.63
N PHE A 40 -6.39 1.98 8.07
CA PHE A 40 -7.51 1.21 7.48
C PHE A 40 -7.81 -0.11 8.19
N GLU A 41 -7.27 -0.31 9.41
CA GLU A 41 -7.37 -1.54 10.19
C GLU A 41 -8.83 -1.94 10.43
N ASP A 42 -9.69 -0.97 10.70
CA ASP A 42 -11.11 -1.19 10.96
C ASP A 42 -12.00 -1.20 9.70
N SER A 43 -11.43 -0.94 8.51
CA SER A 43 -12.20 -0.74 7.28
C SER A 43 -11.79 -1.71 6.17
N LEU A 44 -10.79 -1.34 5.38
CA LEU A 44 -10.40 -2.07 4.15
C LEU A 44 -9.33 -3.14 4.43
N LEU A 45 -8.55 -2.96 5.49
CA LEU A 45 -7.44 -3.84 5.86
C LEU A 45 -7.78 -4.71 7.09
N ALA A 46 -9.06 -4.81 7.42
CA ALA A 46 -9.55 -5.63 8.51
C ALA A 46 -9.24 -7.11 8.26
N GLY A 47 -8.31 -7.66 9.05
CA GLY A 47 -7.86 -9.05 8.92
C GLY A 47 -6.80 -9.30 7.84
N ILE A 48 -6.26 -8.23 7.22
CA ILE A 48 -5.13 -8.33 6.30
C ILE A 48 -3.87 -7.86 7.03
N ALA A 49 -2.82 -8.68 6.98
CA ALA A 49 -1.54 -8.29 7.56
C ALA A 49 -0.90 -7.17 6.74
N ALA A 50 -0.21 -6.24 7.40
CA ALA A 50 0.59 -5.23 6.69
C ALA A 50 1.55 -5.94 5.72
N SER A 51 2.12 -7.08 6.16
CA SER A 51 3.01 -7.99 5.41
C SER A 51 2.41 -8.67 4.18
N ASP A 52 1.09 -8.64 3.98
CA ASP A 52 0.41 -9.12 2.78
C ASP A 52 0.22 -8.02 1.71
N LEU A 53 0.36 -6.74 2.09
CA LEU A 53 0.13 -5.62 1.16
C LEU A 53 1.27 -5.45 0.16
N THR A 54 1.01 -5.57 -1.13
CA THR A 54 2.04 -5.37 -2.15
C THR A 54 2.23 -3.88 -2.40
N VAL A 55 3.45 -3.35 -2.23
CA VAL A 55 3.74 -1.93 -2.46
C VAL A 55 4.53 -1.77 -3.76
N LEU A 56 4.07 -0.89 -4.63
CA LEU A 56 4.76 -0.51 -5.87
C LEU A 56 5.11 0.98 -5.85
N ALA A 57 6.12 1.34 -6.64
CA ALA A 57 6.68 2.68 -6.71
C ALA A 57 5.65 3.75 -7.09
N ASN A 58 4.83 3.49 -8.11
CA ASN A 58 3.82 4.42 -8.60
C ASN A 58 2.79 3.70 -9.50
N ARG A 59 1.74 4.43 -9.93
CA ARG A 59 0.72 3.88 -10.84
C ARG A 59 1.32 3.37 -12.14
N SER A 60 2.33 4.04 -12.70
CA SER A 60 2.99 3.58 -13.91
C SER A 60 3.75 2.26 -13.71
N ALA A 61 4.38 2.05 -12.54
CA ALA A 61 5.01 0.78 -12.22
C ALA A 61 3.98 -0.35 -12.09
N PHE A 62 2.79 -0.04 -11.55
CA PHE A 62 1.68 -0.99 -11.52
C PHE A 62 1.16 -1.33 -12.93
N ASP A 63 0.93 -0.31 -13.76
CA ASP A 63 0.43 -0.47 -15.13
C ASP A 63 1.43 -1.22 -16.03
N ALA A 64 2.72 -1.02 -15.80
CA ALA A 64 3.81 -1.72 -16.48
C ALA A 64 4.15 -3.09 -15.87
N GLU A 65 3.32 -3.61 -14.93
CA GLU A 65 3.55 -4.88 -14.23
C GLU A 65 4.97 -5.01 -13.67
N GLN A 66 5.54 -3.90 -13.21
CA GLN A 66 6.87 -3.89 -12.63
C GLN A 66 6.88 -4.64 -11.30
N LYS A 67 8.08 -5.13 -10.94
CA LYS A 67 8.27 -5.82 -9.68
C LYS A 67 7.89 -4.92 -8.51
N PRO A 68 7.16 -5.46 -7.52
CA PRO A 68 6.86 -4.70 -6.31
C PRO A 68 8.15 -4.34 -5.57
N LEU A 69 8.08 -3.23 -4.84
CA LEU A 69 9.17 -2.77 -3.99
C LEU A 69 9.41 -3.79 -2.87
N LYS A 70 10.68 -4.03 -2.56
CA LYS A 70 11.03 -4.88 -1.42
C LYS A 70 10.67 -4.15 -0.13
N SER A 71 10.39 -4.90 0.92
CA SER A 71 10.11 -4.35 2.26
C SER A 71 11.22 -3.43 2.78
N SER A 72 12.47 -3.71 2.42
CA SER A 72 13.65 -2.91 2.79
C SER A 72 14.04 -1.86 1.74
N SER A 73 13.22 -1.68 0.69
CA SER A 73 13.46 -0.62 -0.28
C SER A 73 13.07 0.72 0.35
N ALA A 74 13.97 1.69 0.24
CA ALA A 74 13.67 3.05 0.63
C ALA A 74 12.52 3.59 -0.22
N VAL A 75 11.50 4.15 0.45
CA VAL A 75 10.40 4.87 -0.20
C VAL A 75 10.67 6.36 -0.30
N HIS A 76 11.86 6.83 0.12
CA HIS A 76 12.25 8.24 0.11
C HIS A 76 11.91 8.95 -1.21
N GLU A 77 12.23 8.32 -2.33
CA GLU A 77 12.04 8.89 -3.66
C GLU A 77 10.59 8.84 -4.16
N PHE A 78 9.72 8.06 -3.52
CA PHE A 78 8.34 7.82 -3.94
C PHE A 78 7.33 8.53 -3.03
N GLY A 79 6.13 8.82 -3.51
CA GLY A 79 5.06 9.41 -2.69
C GLY A 79 5.30 10.85 -2.24
N LYS A 80 6.16 11.62 -2.94
CA LYS A 80 6.35 13.07 -2.67
C LYS A 80 5.08 13.87 -3.00
N ASP A 81 4.31 13.40 -3.97
CA ASP A 81 3.11 14.03 -4.50
C ASP A 81 2.10 12.99 -5.00
N VAL A 82 0.87 13.42 -5.26
CA VAL A 82 -0.24 12.54 -5.69
C VAL A 82 0.08 11.77 -6.98
N SER A 83 0.85 12.37 -7.90
CA SER A 83 1.26 11.75 -9.16
C SER A 83 2.30 10.65 -8.97
N ASN A 84 3.15 10.79 -7.94
CA ASN A 84 4.14 9.79 -7.53
C ASN A 84 3.65 8.96 -6.35
N ALA A 85 2.34 8.93 -6.07
CA ALA A 85 1.79 8.19 -4.95
C ALA A 85 2.14 6.70 -5.05
N LEU A 86 2.60 6.13 -3.94
CA LEU A 86 2.92 4.71 -3.86
C LEU A 86 1.64 3.88 -4.02
N ILE A 87 1.71 2.82 -4.82
CA ILE A 87 0.56 1.95 -5.01
C ILE A 87 0.62 0.84 -3.99
N VAL A 88 -0.36 0.80 -3.10
CA VAL A 88 -0.53 -0.29 -2.13
C VAL A 88 -1.62 -1.20 -2.68
N GLN A 89 -1.20 -2.27 -3.33
CA GLN A 89 -2.11 -3.32 -3.77
C GLN A 89 -2.49 -4.21 -2.59
N VAL A 90 -3.79 -4.28 -2.34
CA VAL A 90 -4.40 -5.15 -1.35
C VAL A 90 -4.71 -6.48 -2.04
N PRO A 91 -4.13 -7.61 -1.59
CA PRO A 91 -4.53 -8.91 -2.11
C PRO A 91 -6.00 -9.12 -1.78
N THR A 92 -6.77 -9.70 -2.72
CA THR A 92 -8.14 -10.07 -2.39
C THR A 92 -8.04 -11.10 -1.28
N GLN A 93 -8.54 -10.76 -0.09
CA GLN A 93 -8.62 -11.72 1.00
C GLN A 93 -9.60 -12.78 0.50
N ARG A 94 -9.08 -13.88 -0.07
CA ARG A 94 -9.86 -15.11 -0.19
C ARG A 94 -10.26 -15.38 1.25
N ARG A 95 -11.51 -15.05 1.59
CA ARG A 95 -12.13 -15.49 2.81
C ARG A 95 -11.98 -17.01 2.80
N ALA A 96 -10.92 -17.51 3.41
CA ALA A 96 -10.87 -18.84 3.97
C ALA A 96 -11.83 -18.83 5.16
N ARG A 97 -13.11 -18.56 4.89
CA ARG A 97 -14.19 -18.98 5.76
C ARG A 97 -14.38 -20.44 5.40
N CYS A 98 -13.46 -21.28 5.88
CA CYS A 98 -13.82 -22.66 6.13
C CYS A 98 -14.95 -22.59 7.15
N LEU A 99 -16.15 -22.88 6.64
CA LEU A 99 -17.28 -23.35 7.39
C LEU A 99 -16.81 -24.64 8.10
N ASP A 100 -16.71 -24.61 9.41
CA ASP A 100 -16.76 -25.83 10.24
C ASP A 100 -17.91 -25.64 11.22
#